data_AF-A0A1Q7LB08-F1
#
_entry.id   AF-A0A1Q7LB08-F1
#
_cell.length_a   1.000
_cell.length_b   1.000
_cell.length_c   1.000
_cell.angle_alpha   90.00
_cell.angle_beta   90.00
_cell.angle_gamma   90.00
#
_symmetry.space_group_name_H-M   'P 1'
#
loop_
_entity.id
_entity.type
_entity.pdbx_description
1 polymer ?
#
loop_
_entity_poly.entity_id
_entity_poly.type
_entity_poly.pdbx_seq_one_letter_code
_entity_poly.pdbx_strand_id
1 'polypeptide(L)'
;MNRQKFDAVEVWKQLEDVMVPRLRLPVIDRAVYSYLVRHSRLERKLRLRFSILGLARHIRLSGGPAREAVRRLVDQGALRLVERSKAGYLVEVRLPEEIRAARPDAVKAGAAAHVPGTGGLEEIDFMQSRALRQAIHAREGGICFYCLRRTAARMQCLDHVVPRTQLGRNSYRNLVSCCLECNSQKGERPAGDFLCCLYREGRLAATELTGRLCALEALAAGKMRPALQGNGDLGRKGG
;
A
#
# COMPACT_ATOMS: atom_id res chain seq x y z
N MET A 1 -13.01 7.11 42.52
CA MET A 1 -12.74 6.61 41.14
C MET A 1 -13.25 7.65 40.15
N ASN A 2 -12.36 8.54 39.68
CA ASN A 2 -12.75 9.71 38.89
C ASN A 2 -13.23 9.32 37.48
N ARG A 3 -14.52 9.52 37.23
CA ARG A 3 -15.14 9.53 35.90
C ARG A 3 -14.57 10.70 35.11
N GLN A 4 -13.55 10.49 34.28
CA GLN A 4 -13.19 11.48 33.27
C GLN A 4 -14.39 11.66 32.33
N LYS A 5 -15.05 12.82 32.40
CA LYS A 5 -16.05 13.25 31.43
C LYS A 5 -15.34 13.36 30.07
N PHE A 6 -15.69 12.47 29.15
CA PHE A 6 -15.24 12.56 27.76
C PHE A 6 -15.94 13.76 27.11
N ASP A 7 -15.22 14.85 26.91
CA ASP A 7 -15.75 15.99 26.16
C ASP A 7 -15.55 15.76 24.66
N ALA A 8 -16.66 15.46 23.97
CA ALA A 8 -16.66 15.23 22.52
C ALA A 8 -16.23 16.48 21.74
N VAL A 9 -16.49 17.68 22.27
CA VAL A 9 -16.12 18.95 21.64
C VAL A 9 -14.61 19.11 21.68
N GLU A 10 -13.98 18.81 22.81
CA GLU A 10 -12.54 18.90 22.98
C GLU A 10 -11.79 17.89 22.11
N VAL A 11 -12.26 16.64 22.04
CA VAL A 11 -11.68 15.61 21.16
C VAL A 11 -11.73 16.03 19.69
N TRP A 12 -12.82 16.68 19.27
CA TRP A 12 -12.95 17.17 17.89
C TRP A 12 -12.00 18.33 17.59
N LYS A 13 -11.89 19.30 18.51
CA LYS A 13 -10.90 20.39 18.39
C LYS A 13 -9.49 19.84 18.28
N GLN A 14 -9.12 18.89 19.13
CA GLN A 14 -7.79 18.26 19.09
C GLN A 14 -7.55 17.46 17.80
N LEU A 15 -8.58 16.83 17.25
CA LEU A 15 -8.46 16.13 15.98
C LEU A 15 -8.09 17.09 14.85
N GLU A 16 -8.84 18.19 14.73
CA GLU A 16 -8.69 19.16 13.64
C GLU A 16 -7.45 20.06 13.80
N ASP A 17 -7.23 20.59 15.00
CA ASP A 17 -6.22 21.63 15.23
C ASP A 17 -4.84 21.02 15.53
N VAL A 18 -4.80 19.77 16.01
CA VAL A 18 -3.55 19.14 16.48
C VAL A 18 -3.19 17.90 15.65
N MET A 19 -4.10 16.96 15.44
CA MET A 19 -3.78 15.71 14.72
C MET A 19 -3.60 15.90 13.22
N VAL A 20 -4.54 16.58 12.55
CA VAL A 20 -4.52 16.76 11.09
C VAL A 20 -3.25 17.51 10.62
N PRO A 21 -2.83 18.63 11.24
CA PRO A 21 -1.62 19.34 10.82
C PRO A 21 -0.35 18.57 11.14
N ARG A 22 -0.31 17.83 12.26
CA ARG A 22 0.88 17.09 12.71
C ARG A 22 1.14 15.83 11.92
N LEU A 23 0.10 15.05 11.66
CA LEU A 23 0.21 13.78 10.94
C LEU A 23 0.00 13.94 9.43
N ARG A 24 -0.28 15.17 8.96
CA ARG A 24 -0.57 15.49 7.55
C ARG A 24 -1.61 14.55 6.96
N LEU A 25 -2.71 14.36 7.70
CA LEU A 25 -3.74 13.38 7.34
C LEU A 25 -4.46 13.80 6.06
N PRO A 26 -4.47 12.96 5.01
CA PRO A 26 -5.31 13.21 3.84
C PRO A 26 -6.79 13.08 4.20
N VAL A 27 -7.67 13.68 3.39
CA VAL A 27 -9.12 13.77 3.63
C VAL A 27 -9.76 12.42 3.93
N ILE A 28 -9.31 11.37 3.24
CA ILE A 28 -9.79 10.00 3.42
C ILE A 28 -9.44 9.46 4.81
N ASP A 29 -8.21 9.73 5.29
CA ASP A 29 -7.72 9.22 6.57
C ASP A 29 -8.40 9.94 7.73
N ARG A 30 -8.65 11.24 7.57
CA ARG A 30 -9.47 12.04 8.50
C ARG A 30 -10.88 11.45 8.62
N ALA A 31 -11.54 11.18 7.50
CA ALA A 31 -12.89 10.61 7.50
C ALA A 31 -12.95 9.21 8.16
N VAL A 32 -11.95 8.36 7.88
CA VAL A 32 -11.81 7.04 8.51
C VAL A 32 -11.57 7.17 10.01
N TYR A 33 -10.65 8.03 10.43
CA TYR A 33 -10.34 8.21 11.84
C TYR A 33 -11.53 8.79 12.62
N SER A 34 -12.21 9.81 12.11
CA SER A 34 -13.42 10.38 12.73
C SER A 34 -14.52 9.33 12.93
N TYR A 35 -14.74 8.46 11.93
CA TYR A 35 -15.68 7.35 12.07
C TYR A 35 -15.27 6.38 13.19
N LEU A 36 -13.99 6.00 13.22
CA LEU A 36 -13.48 5.06 14.23
C LEU A 36 -13.54 5.65 15.64
N VAL A 37 -13.23 6.95 15.84
CA VAL A 37 -13.36 7.65 17.13
C VAL A 37 -14.81 7.67 17.62
N ARG A 38 -15.76 7.94 16.72
CA ARG A 38 -17.20 7.93 17.04
C ARG A 38 -17.65 6.57 17.57
N HIS A 39 -17.29 5.49 16.86
CA HIS A 39 -17.75 4.14 17.18
C HIS A 39 -16.90 3.40 18.23
N SER A 40 -15.84 4.03 18.75
CA SER A 40 -15.01 3.49 19.82
C SER A 40 -15.09 4.38 21.07
N ARG A 41 -14.29 5.45 21.12
CA ARG A 41 -14.09 6.30 22.29
C ARG A 41 -15.36 7.05 22.70
N LEU A 42 -16.12 7.60 21.75
CA LEU A 42 -17.38 8.30 22.05
C LEU A 42 -18.51 7.35 22.49
N GLU A 43 -18.45 6.08 22.06
CA GLU A 43 -19.35 5.01 22.52
C GLU A 43 -18.79 4.22 23.74
N ARG A 44 -17.67 4.65 24.34
CA ARG A 44 -16.95 4.00 25.46
C ARG A 44 -16.48 2.57 25.20
N LYS A 45 -16.32 2.18 23.94
CA LYS A 45 -15.72 0.91 23.53
C LYS A 45 -14.23 1.13 23.27
N LEU A 46 -13.37 0.59 24.12
CA LEU A 46 -11.91 0.70 23.96
C LEU A 46 -11.38 -0.08 22.74
N ARG A 47 -12.11 -1.12 22.32
CA ARG A 47 -11.77 -1.96 21.17
C ARG A 47 -12.94 -1.99 20.21
N LEU A 48 -12.66 -1.70 18.94
CA LEU A 48 -13.64 -1.74 17.88
C LEU A 48 -13.29 -2.86 16.90
N ARG A 49 -14.27 -3.72 16.65
CA ARG A 49 -14.18 -4.75 15.62
C ARG A 49 -14.94 -4.28 14.37
N PHE A 50 -14.28 -4.26 13.22
CA PHE A 50 -14.93 -3.90 11.96
C PHE A 50 -14.33 -4.64 10.77
N SER A 51 -15.10 -4.76 9.69
CA SER A 51 -14.57 -5.20 8.39
C SER A 51 -14.24 -3.98 7.53
N ILE A 52 -13.20 -4.06 6.70
CA ILE A 52 -12.81 -2.97 5.79
C ILE A 52 -13.96 -2.59 4.86
N LEU A 53 -14.71 -3.58 4.37
CA LEU A 53 -15.83 -3.34 3.48
C LEU A 53 -16.99 -2.66 4.22
N GLY A 54 -17.26 -3.02 5.47
CA GLY A 54 -18.25 -2.36 6.32
C GLY A 54 -17.88 -0.90 6.59
N LEU A 55 -16.63 -0.67 7.01
CA LEU A 55 -16.08 0.68 7.20
C LEU A 55 -16.21 1.53 5.93
N ALA A 56 -15.78 0.98 4.79
CA ALA A 56 -15.82 1.66 3.50
C ALA A 56 -17.26 2.03 3.09
N ARG A 57 -18.23 1.13 3.30
CA ARG A 57 -19.65 1.39 3.01
C ARG A 57 -20.19 2.58 3.82
N HIS A 58 -19.83 2.70 5.09
CA HIS A 58 -20.31 3.79 5.94
C HIS A 58 -19.71 5.15 5.57
N ILE A 59 -18.45 5.18 5.13
CA ILE A 59 -17.75 6.41 4.75
C ILE A 59 -17.94 6.73 3.26
N ARG A 60 -18.71 5.90 2.53
CA ARG A 60 -18.94 5.99 1.07
C ARG A 60 -17.64 5.96 0.27
N LEU A 61 -16.72 5.09 0.68
CA LEU A 61 -15.46 4.82 -0.01
C LEU A 61 -15.47 3.43 -0.64
N SER A 62 -14.62 3.22 -1.63
CA SER A 62 -14.28 1.88 -2.09
C SER A 62 -13.34 1.19 -1.09
N GLY A 63 -13.34 -0.15 -1.08
CA GLY A 63 -12.60 -0.93 -0.09
C GLY A 63 -11.07 -0.72 -0.12
N GLY A 64 -10.50 -0.39 -1.28
CA GLY A 64 -9.07 -0.14 -1.46
C GLY A 64 -8.58 1.10 -0.68
N PRO A 65 -9.12 2.30 -0.95
CA PRO A 65 -8.82 3.52 -0.20
C PRO A 65 -9.05 3.39 1.30
N ALA A 66 -10.14 2.75 1.73
CA ALA A 66 -10.43 2.53 3.15
C ALA A 66 -9.38 1.63 3.84
N ARG A 67 -8.91 0.59 3.14
CA ARG A 67 -7.84 -0.29 3.63
C ARG A 67 -6.54 0.46 3.84
N GLU A 68 -6.17 1.29 2.88
CA GLU A 68 -4.95 2.07 2.92
C GLU A 68 -4.97 3.15 3.98
N ALA A 69 -6.13 3.79 4.19
CA ALA A 69 -6.33 4.73 5.28
C ALA A 69 -6.13 4.06 6.63
N VAL A 70 -6.73 2.89 6.86
CA VAL A 70 -6.53 2.12 8.11
C VAL A 70 -5.06 1.76 8.29
N ARG A 71 -4.35 1.37 7.23
CA ARG A 71 -2.92 1.06 7.28
C ARG A 71 -2.09 2.27 7.69
N ARG A 72 -2.27 3.43 7.03
CA ARG A 72 -1.56 4.67 7.36
C ARG A 72 -1.82 5.12 8.79
N LEU A 73 -3.07 5.01 9.24
CA LEU A 73 -3.42 5.34 10.62
C LEU A 73 -2.77 4.40 11.66
N VAL A 74 -2.54 3.13 11.31
CA VAL A 74 -1.75 2.21 12.14
C VAL A 74 -0.27 2.61 12.14
N ASP A 75 0.29 2.90 10.97
CA ASP A 75 1.71 3.30 10.82
C ASP A 75 2.00 4.62 11.55
N GLN A 76 1.03 5.54 11.60
CA GLN A 76 1.09 6.80 12.33
C GLN A 76 0.82 6.67 13.84
N GLY A 77 0.54 5.45 14.32
CA GLY A 77 0.25 5.18 15.73
C GLY A 77 -1.10 5.71 16.21
N ALA A 78 -1.97 6.17 15.31
CA ALA A 78 -3.33 6.62 15.62
C ALA A 78 -4.27 5.42 15.88
N LEU A 79 -3.96 4.26 15.30
CA LEU A 79 -4.64 2.98 15.54
C LEU A 79 -3.65 1.94 16.06
N ARG A 80 -3.98 1.28 17.17
CA ARG A 80 -3.31 0.07 17.61
C ARG A 80 -4.08 -1.14 17.12
N LEU A 81 -3.48 -1.90 16.21
CA LEU A 81 -4.05 -3.15 15.72
C LEU A 81 -3.84 -4.25 16.77
N VAL A 82 -4.93 -4.80 17.30
CA VAL A 82 -4.91 -5.88 18.29
C VAL A 82 -4.97 -7.24 17.60
N GLU A 83 -5.81 -7.40 16.58
CA GLU A 83 -5.98 -8.67 15.88
C GLU A 83 -6.43 -8.46 14.42
N ARG A 84 -5.95 -9.34 13.53
CA ARG A 84 -6.50 -9.54 12.18
C ARG A 84 -7.03 -10.95 12.08
N SER A 85 -8.33 -11.09 11.82
CA SER A 85 -8.97 -12.40 11.65
C SER A 85 -9.93 -12.39 10.46
N LYS A 86 -10.43 -13.57 10.06
CA LYS A 86 -11.43 -13.70 8.99
C LYS A 86 -12.71 -12.89 9.28
N ALA A 87 -13.02 -12.65 10.55
CA ALA A 87 -14.20 -11.87 10.96
C ALA A 87 -13.88 -10.37 11.21
N GLY A 88 -12.73 -9.88 10.76
CA GLY A 88 -12.41 -8.44 10.70
C GLY A 88 -11.16 -8.01 11.45
N TYR A 89 -11.01 -6.69 11.56
CA TYR A 89 -9.94 -5.99 12.25
C TYR A 89 -10.43 -5.66 13.66
N LEU A 90 -9.65 -6.02 14.67
CA LEU A 90 -9.83 -5.52 16.04
C LEU A 90 -8.79 -4.43 16.28
N VAL A 91 -9.25 -3.19 16.44
CA VAL A 91 -8.37 -2.04 16.68
C VAL A 91 -8.73 -1.30 17.95
N GLU A 92 -7.74 -0.68 18.55
CA GLU A 92 -7.86 0.31 19.60
C GLU A 92 -7.49 1.69 19.01
N VAL A 93 -8.39 2.66 19.16
CA VAL A 93 -8.21 4.01 18.60
C VAL A 93 -7.55 4.88 19.66
N ARG A 94 -6.38 5.44 19.35
CA ARG A 94 -5.64 6.36 20.23
C ARG A 94 -6.04 7.79 19.96
N LEU A 95 -6.28 8.57 20.99
CA LEU A 95 -6.61 10.00 20.91
C LEU A 95 -5.37 10.87 20.62
N PRO A 96 -5.54 12.10 20.11
CA PRO A 96 -4.46 13.07 19.90
C PRO A 96 -3.49 13.23 21.08
N GLU A 97 -4.00 13.22 22.31
CA GLU A 97 -3.20 13.31 23.54
C GLU A 97 -2.40 12.04 23.82
N GLU A 98 -2.99 10.86 23.58
CA GLU A 98 -2.36 9.55 23.75
C GLU A 98 -1.32 9.25 22.67
N ILE A 99 -1.36 9.99 21.55
CA ILE A 99 -0.36 9.94 20.49
C ILE A 99 0.96 10.62 20.93
N ARG A 100 0.97 11.36 22.05
CA ARG A 100 2.18 11.93 22.68
C ARG A 100 2.77 11.02 23.78
N ALA A 101 3.27 9.85 23.41
CA ALA A 101 4.23 9.10 24.25
C ALA A 101 5.00 7.99 23.50
N ALA A 102 4.93 7.89 22.18
CA ALA A 102 5.80 6.99 21.45
C ALA A 102 7.04 7.75 21.01
N ARG A 103 8.06 7.79 21.87
CA ARG A 103 9.43 7.78 21.34
C ARG A 103 9.51 6.65 20.32
N PRO A 104 10.19 6.82 19.18
CA PRO A 104 10.35 5.77 18.19
C PRO A 104 11.36 4.74 18.71
N ASP A 105 11.02 4.00 19.77
CA ASP A 105 11.84 2.91 20.28
C ASP A 105 10.95 1.77 20.77
N ALA A 106 11.21 0.57 20.22
CA ALA A 106 10.65 -0.74 20.52
C ALA A 106 9.30 -1.13 19.90
N VAL A 107 9.29 -1.25 18.57
CA VAL A 107 8.85 -2.52 17.96
C VAL A 107 10.07 -3.16 17.30
N LYS A 108 10.81 -3.97 18.08
CA LYS A 108 11.80 -4.89 17.48
C LYS A 108 11.04 -6.04 16.83
N ALA A 109 11.00 -6.03 15.51
CA ALA A 109 11.05 -7.25 14.70
C ALA A 109 11.71 -6.91 13.35
N GLY A 110 13.04 -6.95 13.32
CA GLY A 110 13.83 -7.16 12.10
C GLY A 110 14.18 -5.94 11.25
N ALA A 111 14.61 -4.82 11.83
CA ALA A 111 15.32 -3.78 11.10
C ALA A 111 16.81 -3.86 11.44
N ALA A 112 17.62 -4.35 10.51
CA ALA A 112 19.06 -4.10 10.52
C ALA A 112 19.30 -2.59 10.45
N ALA A 113 20.26 -2.12 11.24
CA ALA A 113 20.50 -0.73 11.57
C ALA A 113 20.65 0.21 10.34
N HIS A 114 20.01 1.37 10.46
CA HIS A 114 20.13 2.51 9.54
C HIS A 114 21.48 3.21 9.77
N VAL A 115 22.38 3.09 8.80
CA VAL A 115 23.48 4.04 8.58
C VAL A 115 22.92 5.17 7.71
N PRO A 116 23.01 6.44 8.10
CA PRO A 116 22.56 7.55 7.28
C PRO A 116 23.56 7.75 6.12
N GLY A 117 23.20 7.25 4.94
CA GLY A 117 23.96 7.42 3.70
C GLY A 117 23.39 6.54 2.59
N THR A 118 23.05 7.14 1.44
CA THR A 118 22.40 6.55 0.24
C THR A 118 20.93 6.12 0.40
N GLY A 119 20.00 7.07 0.19
CA GLY A 119 18.57 6.75 0.05
C GLY A 119 18.33 5.80 -1.13
N GLY A 120 18.09 4.53 -0.84
CA GLY A 120 17.97 3.46 -1.84
C GLY A 120 16.62 3.43 -2.54
N LEU A 121 16.59 2.90 -3.78
CA LEU A 121 15.38 2.64 -4.59
C LEU A 121 14.29 1.82 -3.86
N GLU A 122 14.62 1.21 -2.73
CA GLU A 122 13.77 0.27 -1.99
C GLU A 122 12.68 0.96 -1.16
N GLU A 123 12.91 2.22 -0.75
CA GLU A 123 11.98 3.02 0.05
C GLU A 123 10.99 3.83 -0.79
N ILE A 124 11.23 3.92 -2.11
CA ILE A 124 10.40 4.71 -3.03
C ILE A 124 9.04 4.04 -3.25
N ASP A 125 7.96 4.80 -3.10
CA ASP A 125 6.62 4.40 -3.53
C ASP A 125 6.45 4.69 -5.02
N PHE A 126 6.58 3.64 -5.85
CA PHE A 126 6.48 3.77 -7.30
C PHE A 126 5.06 4.06 -7.82
N MET A 127 4.04 3.99 -6.96
CA MET A 127 2.68 4.37 -7.30
C MET A 127 2.42 5.87 -7.09
N GLN A 128 3.31 6.58 -6.38
CA GLN A 128 3.12 7.98 -6.00
C GLN A 128 3.10 8.93 -7.20
N SER A 129 3.99 8.77 -8.18
CA SER A 129 4.12 9.68 -9.31
C SER A 129 4.02 8.98 -10.66
N ARG A 130 3.60 9.71 -11.70
CA ARG A 130 3.54 9.19 -13.07
C ARG A 130 4.92 8.77 -13.58
N ALA A 131 5.96 9.55 -13.27
CA ALA A 131 7.33 9.27 -13.70
C ALA A 131 7.84 7.94 -13.10
N LEU A 132 7.54 7.68 -11.83
CA LEU A 132 7.92 6.41 -11.18
C LEU A 132 7.18 5.22 -11.78
N ARG A 133 5.88 5.37 -12.07
CA ARG A 133 5.12 4.33 -12.78
C ARG A 133 5.68 4.04 -14.17
N GLN A 134 6.08 5.10 -14.89
CA GLN A 134 6.73 4.98 -16.20
C GLN A 134 8.09 4.27 -16.11
N ALA A 135 8.85 4.46 -15.04
CA ALA A 135 10.12 3.76 -14.84
C ALA A 135 9.94 2.23 -14.76
N ILE A 136 8.84 1.75 -14.16
CA ILE A 136 8.49 0.32 -14.17
C ILE A 136 8.10 -0.12 -15.59
N HIS A 137 7.21 0.60 -16.28
CA HIS A 137 6.85 0.27 -17.67
C HIS A 137 8.06 0.21 -18.62
N ALA A 138 9.02 1.12 -18.44
CA ALA A 138 10.27 1.14 -19.21
C ALA A 138 11.15 -0.08 -18.91
N ARG A 139 11.21 -0.55 -17.66
CA ARG A 139 11.95 -1.76 -17.26
C ARG A 139 11.49 -3.00 -18.02
N GLU A 140 10.18 -3.16 -18.23
CA GLU A 140 9.61 -4.27 -18.99
C GLU A 140 9.62 -4.08 -20.52
N GLY A 141 10.06 -2.92 -21.03
CA GLY A 141 10.27 -2.70 -22.46
C GLY A 141 9.02 -2.86 -23.33
N GLY A 142 7.83 -2.56 -22.80
CA GLY A 142 6.58 -2.72 -23.57
C GLY A 142 6.06 -4.15 -23.65
N ILE A 143 6.64 -5.10 -22.90
CA ILE A 143 6.23 -6.50 -22.90
C ILE A 143 5.45 -6.80 -21.61
N CYS A 144 4.37 -7.56 -21.71
CA CYS A 144 3.63 -7.99 -20.54
C CYS A 144 4.48 -8.95 -19.70
N PHE A 145 4.67 -8.65 -18.41
CA PHE A 145 5.42 -9.52 -17.52
C PHE A 145 4.88 -10.96 -17.47
N TYR A 146 3.56 -11.15 -17.59
CA TYR A 146 2.92 -12.45 -17.47
C TYR A 146 2.87 -13.25 -18.77
N CYS A 147 2.20 -12.73 -19.81
CA CYS A 147 1.96 -13.47 -21.05
C CYS A 147 2.99 -13.19 -22.16
N LEU A 148 4.03 -12.40 -21.90
CA LEU A 148 5.11 -12.09 -22.85
C LEU A 148 4.69 -11.39 -24.15
N ARG A 149 3.40 -11.07 -24.33
CA ARG A 149 2.91 -10.32 -25.49
C ARG A 149 3.32 -8.85 -25.40
N ARG A 150 3.61 -8.26 -26.56
CA ARG A 150 3.79 -6.82 -26.70
C ARG A 150 2.50 -6.09 -26.32
N THR A 151 2.65 -5.03 -25.53
CA THR A 151 1.54 -4.24 -25.01
C THR A 151 1.75 -2.79 -25.43
N ALA A 152 0.75 -2.18 -26.06
CA ALA A 152 0.78 -0.76 -26.36
C ALA A 152 0.79 0.05 -25.06
N ALA A 153 1.49 1.20 -25.04
CA ALA A 153 1.63 2.04 -23.84
C ALA A 153 0.29 2.37 -23.15
N ARG A 154 -0.78 2.57 -23.92
CA ARG A 154 -2.13 2.86 -23.41
C ARG A 154 -2.82 1.68 -22.71
N MET A 155 -2.34 0.45 -22.91
CA MET A 155 -2.92 -0.79 -22.38
C MET A 155 -2.04 -1.44 -21.30
N GLN A 156 -0.98 -0.75 -20.88
CA GLN A 156 -0.11 -1.20 -19.80
C GLN A 156 -0.74 -0.85 -18.44
N CYS A 157 -0.63 -1.78 -17.51
CA CYS A 157 -1.04 -1.64 -16.13
C CYS A 157 0.12 -2.03 -15.22
N LEU A 158 0.18 -1.43 -14.04
CA LEU A 158 1.05 -1.92 -12.98
C LEU A 158 0.26 -2.89 -12.12
N ASP A 159 0.88 -4.02 -11.82
CA ASP A 159 0.30 -5.06 -10.98
C ASP A 159 1.24 -5.44 -9.84
N HIS A 160 0.63 -5.80 -8.71
CA HIS A 160 1.33 -6.29 -7.53
C HIS A 160 1.53 -7.79 -7.63
N VAL A 161 2.79 -8.21 -7.71
CA VAL A 161 3.18 -9.63 -7.82
C VAL A 161 2.70 -10.43 -6.60
N VAL A 162 2.96 -9.90 -5.41
CA VAL A 162 2.36 -10.35 -4.16
C VAL A 162 1.20 -9.40 -3.83
N PRO A 163 -0.02 -9.93 -3.62
CA PRO A 163 -1.19 -9.12 -3.31
C PRO A 163 -0.94 -8.15 -2.16
N ARG A 164 -1.54 -6.97 -2.24
CA ARG A 164 -1.43 -5.92 -1.21
C ARG A 164 -1.87 -6.40 0.18
N THR A 165 -2.75 -7.39 0.21
CA THR A 165 -3.27 -8.02 1.42
C THR A 165 -2.23 -8.85 2.16
N GLN A 166 -1.16 -9.33 1.50
CA GLN A 166 -0.18 -10.24 2.10
C GLN A 166 1.18 -9.63 2.39
N LEU A 167 1.66 -8.64 1.63
CA LEU A 167 2.84 -7.82 2.01
C LEU A 167 3.10 -6.66 1.04
N GLY A 168 2.13 -6.28 0.19
CA GLY A 168 2.40 -5.46 -0.98
C GLY A 168 2.77 -4.01 -0.67
N ARG A 169 4.07 -3.78 -0.53
CA ARG A 169 4.68 -2.45 -0.64
C ARG A 169 4.63 -2.03 -2.11
N ASN A 170 4.48 -0.73 -2.37
CA ASN A 170 4.57 -0.17 -3.73
C ASN A 170 6.03 -0.05 -4.20
N SER A 171 6.88 -0.98 -3.77
CA SER A 171 8.29 -1.04 -4.14
C SER A 171 8.42 -1.66 -5.54
N TYR A 172 9.47 -1.30 -6.27
CA TYR A 172 9.78 -1.90 -7.57
C TYR A 172 9.95 -3.43 -7.49
N ARG A 173 10.28 -3.98 -6.32
CA ARG A 173 10.42 -5.43 -6.07
C ARG A 173 9.09 -6.18 -6.05
N ASN A 174 7.97 -5.46 -6.00
CA ASN A 174 6.64 -6.05 -5.97
C ASN A 174 5.73 -5.52 -7.09
N LEU A 175 6.20 -4.61 -7.93
CA LEU A 175 5.45 -4.03 -9.04
C LEU A 175 6.02 -4.50 -10.36
N VAL A 176 5.14 -4.90 -11.28
CA VAL A 176 5.48 -5.27 -12.67
C VAL A 176 4.52 -4.61 -13.64
N SER A 177 5.02 -4.30 -14.84
CA SER A 177 4.17 -3.90 -15.96
C SER A 177 3.54 -5.12 -16.64
N CYS A 178 2.22 -5.10 -16.81
CA CYS A 178 1.47 -6.15 -17.50
C CYS A 178 0.36 -5.57 -18.40
N CYS A 179 -0.26 -6.40 -19.22
CA CYS A 179 -1.41 -5.99 -20.01
C CYS A 179 -2.69 -6.01 -19.17
N LEU A 180 -3.68 -5.20 -19.57
CA LEU A 180 -4.98 -5.10 -18.91
C LEU A 180 -5.68 -6.47 -18.74
N GLU A 181 -5.57 -7.34 -19.74
CA GLU A 181 -6.19 -8.67 -19.73
C GLU A 181 -5.61 -9.56 -18.62
N CYS A 182 -4.27 -9.67 -18.55
CA CYS A 182 -3.60 -10.46 -17.52
C CYS A 182 -3.80 -9.84 -16.12
N ASN A 183 -3.78 -8.51 -16.01
CA ASN A 183 -4.05 -7.81 -14.76
C ASN A 183 -5.45 -8.16 -14.21
N SER A 184 -6.47 -8.08 -15.07
CA SER A 184 -7.86 -8.39 -14.73
C SER A 184 -8.03 -9.87 -14.35
N GLN A 185 -7.46 -10.78 -15.16
CA GLN A 185 -7.57 -12.22 -14.91
C GLN A 185 -6.84 -12.63 -13.63
N LYS A 186 -5.63 -12.14 -13.35
CA LYS A 186 -4.90 -12.49 -12.13
C LYS A 186 -5.70 -12.11 -10.88
N GLY A 187 -6.21 -10.88 -10.84
CA GLY A 187 -6.91 -10.34 -9.68
C GLY A 187 -6.05 -10.39 -8.42
N GLU A 188 -6.62 -10.88 -7.32
CA GLU A 188 -5.97 -10.96 -6.00
C GLU A 188 -5.09 -12.21 -5.81
N ARG A 189 -4.86 -13.00 -6.86
CA ARG A 189 -3.99 -14.19 -6.79
C ARG A 189 -2.51 -13.78 -6.78
N PRO A 190 -1.64 -14.53 -6.09
CA PRO A 190 -0.19 -14.42 -6.26
C PRO A 190 0.22 -14.63 -7.72
N ALA A 191 1.22 -13.89 -8.18
CA ALA A 191 1.71 -14.00 -9.56
C ALA A 191 2.18 -15.42 -9.92
N GLY A 192 2.83 -16.13 -9.00
CA GLY A 192 3.29 -17.51 -9.22
C GLY A 192 2.13 -18.44 -9.57
N ASP A 193 1.06 -18.39 -8.77
CA ASP A 193 -0.17 -19.18 -9.02
C ASP A 193 -0.80 -18.81 -10.36
N PHE A 194 -0.83 -17.52 -10.70
CA PHE A 194 -1.37 -17.06 -11.97
C PHE A 194 -0.56 -17.51 -13.18
N LEU A 195 0.77 -17.53 -13.09
CA LEU A 195 1.63 -18.07 -14.15
C LEU A 195 1.34 -19.57 -14.38
N CYS A 196 1.14 -20.34 -13.31
CA CYS A 196 0.73 -21.75 -13.42
C CYS A 196 -0.65 -21.90 -14.11
N CYS A 197 -1.60 -21.00 -13.85
CA CYS A 197 -2.87 -20.97 -14.59
C CYS A 197 -2.66 -20.71 -16.07
N LEU A 198 -1.85 -19.70 -16.43
CA LEU A 198 -1.56 -19.38 -17.83
C LEU A 198 -0.91 -20.56 -18.57
N TYR A 199 -0.01 -21.29 -17.90
CA TYR A 199 0.57 -22.51 -18.46
C TYR A 199 -0.47 -23.61 -18.67
N ARG A 200 -1.33 -23.87 -17.68
CA ARG A 200 -2.42 -24.86 -17.79
C ARG A 200 -3.44 -24.52 -18.88
N GLU A 201 -3.65 -23.24 -19.14
CA GLU A 201 -4.49 -22.71 -20.22
C GLU A 201 -3.81 -22.76 -21.61
N GLY A 202 -2.54 -23.23 -21.69
CA GLY A 202 -1.79 -23.29 -22.95
C GLY A 202 -1.30 -21.93 -23.45
N ARG A 203 -1.32 -20.90 -22.60
CA ARG A 203 -0.92 -19.53 -22.96
C ARG A 203 0.55 -19.24 -22.72
N LEU A 204 1.22 -20.12 -21.99
CA LEU A 204 2.67 -20.12 -21.80
C LEU A 204 3.21 -21.51 -22.13
N ALA A 205 4.36 -21.57 -22.78
CA ALA A 205 5.17 -22.78 -22.87
C ALA A 205 5.87 -23.08 -21.54
N ALA A 206 6.34 -24.32 -21.35
CA ALA A 206 7.03 -24.72 -20.13
C ALA A 206 8.30 -23.88 -19.86
N THR A 207 9.07 -23.59 -20.92
CA THR A 207 10.28 -22.74 -20.84
C THR A 207 9.94 -21.30 -20.46
N GLU A 208 8.83 -20.77 -20.97
CA GLU A 208 8.34 -19.43 -20.64
C GLU A 208 7.89 -19.36 -19.18
N LEU A 209 7.15 -20.36 -18.69
CA LEU A 209 6.76 -20.46 -17.29
C LEU A 209 7.98 -20.46 -16.37
N THR A 210 8.96 -21.34 -16.61
CA THR A 210 10.20 -21.38 -15.82
C THR A 210 10.92 -20.04 -15.85
N GLY A 211 11.06 -19.42 -17.03
CA GLY A 211 11.68 -18.10 -17.16
C GLY A 211 10.95 -17.00 -16.40
N ARG A 212 9.61 -17.05 -16.31
CA ARG A 212 8.81 -16.10 -15.52
C ARG A 212 8.90 -16.33 -14.02
N LEU A 213 8.94 -17.58 -13.57
CA LEU A 213 9.17 -17.90 -12.16
C LEU A 213 10.55 -17.42 -11.70
N CYS A 214 11.61 -17.66 -12.48
CA CYS A 214 12.93 -17.10 -12.20
C CYS A 214 12.94 -15.56 -12.22
N ALA A 215 12.17 -14.93 -13.12
CA ALA A 215 12.03 -13.47 -13.13
C ALA A 215 11.33 -12.94 -11.87
N LEU A 216 10.34 -13.66 -11.33
CA LEU A 216 9.71 -13.33 -10.05
C LEU A 216 10.70 -13.40 -8.88
N GLU A 217 11.53 -14.43 -8.84
CA GLU A 217 12.60 -14.55 -7.84
C GLU A 217 13.64 -13.43 -7.99
N ALA A 218 14.04 -13.10 -9.22
CA ALA A 218 14.97 -12.01 -9.49
C ALA A 218 14.40 -10.63 -9.10
N LEU A 219 13.11 -10.41 -9.34
CA LEU A 219 12.38 -9.23 -8.90
C LEU A 219 12.34 -9.14 -7.38
N ALA A 220 11.95 -10.24 -6.72
CA ALA A 220 11.91 -10.34 -5.26
C ALA A 220 13.29 -10.13 -4.64
N ALA A 221 14.37 -10.59 -5.28
CA ALA A 221 15.77 -10.39 -4.88
C ALA A 221 16.33 -8.99 -5.19
N GLY A 222 15.57 -8.11 -5.85
CA GLY A 222 16.02 -6.74 -6.17
C GLY A 222 17.00 -6.64 -7.33
N LYS A 223 17.10 -7.69 -8.16
CA LYS A 223 17.96 -7.72 -9.36
C LYS A 223 17.34 -6.94 -10.53
N MET A 224 16.02 -6.81 -10.57
CA MET A 224 15.28 -6.09 -11.62
C MET A 224 15.03 -4.61 -11.24
N ARG A 225 16.09 -3.79 -11.26
CA ARG A 225 16.01 -2.37 -10.88
C ARG A 225 15.49 -1.50 -12.05
N PRO A 226 14.49 -0.64 -11.82
CA PRO A 226 14.06 0.35 -12.82
C PRO A 226 15.09 1.48 -12.91
N ALA A 227 15.31 1.98 -14.13
CA ALA A 227 16.08 3.20 -14.34
C ALA A 227 15.21 4.40 -14.00
N LEU A 228 15.57 5.14 -12.96
CA LEU A 228 14.99 6.46 -12.72
C LEU A 228 15.62 7.42 -13.71
N GLN A 229 14.81 8.04 -14.56
CA GLN A 229 15.27 9.19 -15.34
C GLN A 229 15.61 10.29 -14.33
N GLY A 230 16.91 10.50 -14.09
CA GLY A 230 17.36 11.74 -13.47
C GLY A 230 16.91 12.88 -14.39
N ASN A 231 16.40 13.97 -13.81
CA ASN A 231 16.14 15.20 -14.55
C ASN A 231 17.40 15.55 -15.38
N GLY A 232 17.35 15.25 -16.67
CA GLY A 232 18.41 15.49 -17.62
C GLY A 232 17.75 15.93 -18.91
N ASP A 233 17.92 17.21 -19.23
CA ASP A 233 17.64 17.86 -20.50
C ASP A 233 16.20 17.80 -21.03
N LEU A 234 15.42 18.80 -20.62
CA LEU A 234 14.59 19.55 -21.57
C LEU A 234 15.51 20.37 -22.50
N GLY A 235 16.36 19.68 -23.26
CA GLY A 235 17.20 20.25 -24.29
C GLY A 235 16.44 20.27 -25.62
N ARG A 236 16.20 21.48 -26.12
CA ARG A 236 16.04 21.84 -27.53
C ARG A 236 15.24 20.88 -28.43
N LYS A 237 14.02 21.30 -28.76
CA LYS A 237 13.54 21.18 -30.15
C LYS A 237 13.06 22.54 -30.64
N GLY A 238 13.99 23.25 -31.28
CA GLY A 238 13.67 24.09 -32.43
C GLY A 238 13.69 23.21 -33.68
N GLY A 239 12.83 23.53 -34.62
CA GLY A 239 12.59 22.82 -35.87
C GLY A 239 11.18 23.13 -36.32
#